data_AF-A0A371XG05-F1
#
_entry.id   AF-A0A371XG05-F1
#
_cell.length_a   1.000
_cell.length_b   1.000
_cell.length_c   1.000
_cell.angle_alpha   90.00
_cell.angle_beta   90.00
_cell.angle_gamma   90.00
#
_symmetry.space_group_name_H-M   'P 1'
#
loop_
_entity.id
_entity.type
_entity.pdbx_description
1 polymer ?
#
loop_
_entity_poly.entity_id
_entity_poly.type
_entity_poly.pdbx_seq_one_letter_code
_entity_poly.pdbx_strand_id
1 'polypeptide(L)'
;MSILKLSAVALSGSVAAFNVASAEECSAYDKEVAEVAQTIRSFQSDEDFKTYGFGLGGPFNKWTVKAQKLASREEARTFVGTYGFTPDLTADIALAYRSGKPLNVLLAKVETEISAFLDKCA
;
A
#
# COMPACT_ATOMS: atom_id res chain seq x y z
N MET A 1 -53.74 -38.67 14.93
CA MET A 1 -52.85 -37.84 14.09
C MET A 1 -52.29 -36.76 14.98
N SER A 2 -50.97 -36.72 15.07
CA SER A 2 -50.19 -36.06 16.11
C SER A 2 -49.50 -34.83 15.51
N ILE A 3 -49.48 -33.74 16.30
CA ILE A 3 -48.46 -32.64 16.41
C ILE A 3 -48.18 -31.81 15.12
N LEU A 4 -47.99 -30.48 15.10
CA LEU A 4 -47.25 -29.58 15.99
C LEU A 4 -47.69 -28.12 15.78
N LYS A 5 -47.59 -27.36 16.87
CA LYS A 5 -47.54 -25.90 16.94
C LYS A 5 -46.40 -25.35 16.07
N LEU A 6 -46.65 -24.28 15.30
CA LEU A 6 -45.57 -23.40 14.83
C LEU A 6 -45.69 -22.05 15.54
N SER A 7 -44.81 -21.87 16.51
CA SER A 7 -44.53 -20.59 17.14
C SER A 7 -43.86 -19.66 16.13
N ALA A 8 -44.39 -18.45 15.97
CA ALA A 8 -43.69 -17.36 15.31
C ALA A 8 -42.50 -16.95 16.19
N VAL A 9 -41.30 -17.42 15.85
CA VAL A 9 -40.05 -16.89 16.39
C VAL A 9 -39.83 -15.53 15.73
N ALA A 10 -40.01 -14.47 16.51
CA ALA A 10 -39.46 -13.17 16.18
C ALA A 10 -37.94 -13.32 16.12
N LEU A 11 -37.38 -13.33 14.90
CA LEU A 11 -35.95 -13.08 14.73
C LEU A 11 -35.73 -11.62 15.07
N SER A 12 -35.36 -11.37 16.32
CA SER A 12 -34.63 -10.18 16.73
C SER A 12 -33.37 -10.10 15.85
N GLY A 13 -33.48 -9.34 14.76
CA GLY A 13 -32.36 -8.98 13.92
C GLY A 13 -31.43 -8.11 14.75
N SER A 14 -30.47 -8.74 15.42
CA SER A 14 -29.27 -8.08 15.91
C SER A 14 -28.62 -7.43 14.70
N VAL A 15 -28.85 -6.12 14.53
CA VAL A 15 -28.02 -5.27 13.68
C VAL A 15 -26.61 -5.47 14.21
N ALA A 16 -25.81 -6.24 13.47
CA ALA A 16 -24.39 -6.34 13.69
C ALA A 16 -23.89 -4.90 13.72
N ALA A 17 -23.41 -4.47 14.89
CA ALA A 17 -22.64 -3.25 15.00
C ALA A 17 -21.45 -3.45 14.07
N PHE A 18 -21.56 -2.91 12.86
CA PHE A 18 -20.41 -2.62 12.03
C PHE A 18 -19.58 -1.67 12.87
N ASN A 19 -18.60 -2.24 13.58
CA ASN A 19 -17.43 -1.50 14.01
C ASN A 19 -16.84 -0.94 12.72
N VAL A 20 -17.28 0.27 12.38
CA VAL A 20 -16.56 1.14 11.47
C VAL A 20 -15.26 1.38 12.22
N ALA A 21 -14.27 0.52 11.95
CA ALA A 21 -12.89 0.78 12.33
C ALA A 21 -12.64 2.20 11.81
N SER A 22 -12.49 3.14 12.75
CA SER A 22 -12.20 4.52 12.41
C SER A 22 -11.04 4.46 11.43
N ALA A 23 -11.23 4.97 10.22
CA ALA A 23 -10.13 5.15 9.29
C ALA A 23 -9.09 5.95 10.07
N GLU A 24 -8.00 5.30 10.47
CA GLU A 24 -6.86 5.98 11.06
C GLU A 24 -6.45 7.04 10.05
N GLU A 25 -6.69 8.31 10.39
CA GLU A 25 -6.31 9.40 9.52
C GLU A 25 -4.80 9.33 9.33
N CYS A 26 -4.38 9.07 8.10
CA CYS A 26 -2.97 8.95 7.78
C CYS A 26 -2.24 10.23 8.17
N SER A 27 -1.11 10.06 8.85
CA SER A 27 -0.29 11.18 9.30
C SER A 27 0.24 11.98 8.11
N ALA A 28 0.78 13.18 8.36
CA ALA A 28 1.44 13.95 7.31
C ALA A 28 2.59 13.15 6.66
N TYR A 29 3.33 12.38 7.47
CA TYR A 29 4.39 11.51 6.98
C TYR A 29 3.85 10.40 6.07
N ASP A 30 2.76 9.75 6.46
CA ASP A 30 2.12 8.69 5.65
C ASP A 30 1.67 9.26 4.30
N LYS A 31 1.10 10.47 4.28
CA LYS A 31 0.72 11.13 3.02
C LYS A 31 1.91 11.40 2.10
N GLU A 32 3.07 11.79 2.66
CA GLU A 32 4.29 11.98 1.87
C GLU A 32 4.80 10.65 1.29
N VAL A 33 4.71 9.54 2.04
CA VAL A 33 5.07 8.20 1.55
C VAL A 33 4.07 7.74 0.48
N ALA A 34 2.77 7.99 0.67
CA ALA A 34 1.72 7.66 -0.29
C ALA A 34 1.90 8.39 -1.62
N GLU A 35 2.24 9.67 -1.60
CA GLU A 35 2.52 10.46 -2.82
C GLU A 35 3.68 9.85 -3.63
N VAL A 36 4.76 9.43 -2.96
CA VAL A 36 5.91 8.78 -3.61
C VAL A 36 5.51 7.43 -4.19
N ALA A 37 4.83 6.60 -3.41
CA ALA A 37 4.38 5.28 -3.86
C ALA A 37 3.40 5.37 -5.04
N GLN A 38 2.48 6.34 -5.02
CA GLN A 38 1.54 6.58 -6.11
C GLN A 38 2.26 7.07 -7.38
N THR A 39 3.23 7.97 -7.24
CA THR A 39 4.07 8.44 -8.36
C THR A 39 4.78 7.27 -9.05
N ILE A 40 5.33 6.34 -8.27
CA ILE A 40 6.01 5.15 -8.79
C ILE A 40 5.04 4.23 -9.53
N ARG A 41 3.86 3.99 -8.95
CA ARG A 41 2.81 3.17 -9.58
C ARG A 41 2.30 3.80 -10.88
N SER A 42 2.05 5.11 -10.90
CA SER A 42 1.64 5.82 -12.10
C SER A 42 2.71 5.77 -13.18
N PHE A 43 3.99 5.93 -12.80
CA PHE A 43 5.09 5.89 -13.74
C PHE A 43 5.22 4.55 -14.46
N GLN A 44 4.93 3.41 -13.82
CA GLN A 44 4.92 2.10 -14.51
C GLN A 44 3.98 2.05 -15.73
N SER A 45 2.93 2.88 -15.73
CA SER A 45 1.96 2.96 -16.82
C SER A 45 2.30 4.03 -17.86
N ASP A 46 3.34 4.83 -17.61
CA ASP A 46 3.76 5.94 -18.47
C ASP A 46 4.53 5.43 -19.70
N GLU A 47 4.49 6.18 -20.81
CA GLU A 47 5.29 5.88 -21.98
C GLU A 47 6.80 6.04 -21.71
N ASP A 48 7.17 6.98 -20.84
CA ASP A 48 8.57 7.17 -20.43
C ASP A 48 9.14 5.92 -19.73
N PHE A 49 8.29 5.12 -19.07
CA PHE A 49 8.72 3.86 -18.48
C PHE A 49 9.17 2.84 -19.52
N LYS A 50 8.57 2.82 -20.71
CA LYS A 50 8.99 1.93 -21.81
C LYS A 50 10.39 2.30 -22.32
N THR A 51 10.69 3.60 -22.35
CA THR A 51 11.95 4.13 -22.89
C THR A 51 13.09 3.98 -21.90
N TYR A 52 12.82 4.21 -20.61
CA TYR A 52 13.89 4.37 -19.63
C TYR A 52 13.82 3.40 -18.44
N GLY A 53 12.69 2.70 -18.28
CA GLY A 53 12.40 1.92 -17.07
C GLY A 53 12.64 2.74 -15.82
N PHE A 54 13.25 2.13 -14.80
CA PHE A 54 13.69 2.80 -13.57
C PHE A 54 15.21 3.09 -13.55
N GLY A 55 15.84 3.43 -14.68
CA GLY A 55 17.30 3.64 -14.78
C GLY A 55 17.79 5.01 -14.27
N LEU A 56 18.99 5.14 -13.71
CA LEU A 56 19.51 6.40 -13.10
C LEU A 56 19.59 7.65 -14.02
N GLY A 57 19.30 7.51 -15.33
CA GLY A 57 19.45 8.56 -16.35
C GLY A 57 18.16 9.23 -16.84
N GLY A 58 16.98 8.87 -16.33
CA GLY A 58 15.73 9.52 -16.74
C GLY A 58 14.97 10.19 -15.59
N PRO A 59 13.69 10.61 -15.79
CA PRO A 59 12.98 11.51 -14.86
C PRO A 59 12.79 11.00 -13.42
N PHE A 60 13.19 9.76 -13.13
CA PHE A 60 12.93 9.00 -11.90
C PHE A 60 13.79 9.41 -10.70
N ASN A 61 14.94 10.06 -10.92
CA ASN A 61 15.85 10.46 -9.85
C ASN A 61 15.16 11.30 -8.75
N LYS A 62 14.13 12.08 -9.11
CA LYS A 62 13.47 13.00 -8.16
C LYS A 62 12.72 12.26 -7.05
N TRP A 63 11.94 11.23 -7.38
CA TRP A 63 11.17 10.51 -6.37
C TRP A 63 11.99 9.43 -5.67
N THR A 64 13.02 8.86 -6.30
CA THR A 64 13.96 7.95 -5.61
C THR A 64 14.70 8.69 -4.49
N VAL A 65 15.16 9.90 -4.76
CA VAL A 65 15.77 10.76 -3.72
C VAL A 65 14.75 11.12 -2.63
N LYS A 66 13.46 11.32 -2.97
CA LYS A 66 12.40 11.58 -1.99
C LYS A 66 12.16 10.35 -1.10
N ALA A 67 12.09 9.15 -1.68
CA ALA A 67 11.95 7.88 -0.94
C ALA A 67 13.11 7.67 0.06
N GLN A 68 14.35 7.86 -0.40
CA GLN A 68 15.54 7.76 0.45
C GLN A 68 15.54 8.78 1.59
N LYS A 69 15.12 10.03 1.31
CA LYS A 69 14.97 11.06 2.34
C LYS A 69 13.92 10.67 3.37
N LEU A 70 12.75 10.18 2.93
CA LEU A 70 11.71 9.70 3.85
C LEU A 70 12.22 8.55 4.72
N ALA A 71 12.94 7.60 4.14
CA ALA A 71 13.52 6.47 4.89
C ALA A 71 14.57 6.89 5.93
N SER A 72 15.23 8.04 5.75
CA SER A 72 16.19 8.58 6.71
C SER A 72 15.56 9.40 7.85
N ARG A 73 14.25 9.67 7.80
CA ARG A 73 13.54 10.39 8.86
C ARG A 73 13.25 9.48 10.06
N GLU A 74 13.10 10.05 11.25
CA GLU A 74 12.85 9.28 12.48
C GLU A 74 11.51 8.52 12.42
N GLU A 75 10.51 9.11 11.77
CA GLU A 75 9.18 8.55 11.54
C GLU A 75 9.22 7.25 10.74
N ALA A 76 10.28 7.00 9.97
CA ALA A 76 10.44 5.78 9.18
C ALA A 76 10.43 4.52 10.04
N ARG A 77 10.95 4.58 11.28
CA ARG A 77 10.93 3.43 12.19
C ARG A 77 9.52 3.07 12.62
N THR A 78 8.73 4.07 12.99
CA THR A 78 7.32 3.90 13.36
C THR A 78 6.52 3.40 12.17
N PHE A 79 6.74 4.01 10.99
CA PHE A 79 6.10 3.61 9.75
C PHE A 79 6.34 2.13 9.41
N VAL A 80 7.60 1.67 9.50
CA VAL A 80 7.94 0.26 9.26
C VAL A 80 7.26 -0.67 10.26
N GLY A 81 7.18 -0.25 11.53
CA GLY A 81 6.46 -1.01 12.56
C GLY A 81 4.95 -1.12 12.29
N THR A 82 4.35 -0.07 11.73
CA THR A 82 2.90 -0.01 11.42
C THR A 82 2.55 -0.75 10.12
N TYR A 83 3.32 -0.54 9.06
CA TYR A 83 2.96 -0.97 7.70
C TYR A 83 3.84 -2.10 7.15
N GLY A 84 4.90 -2.49 7.86
CA GLY A 84 5.71 -3.66 7.49
C GLY A 84 6.66 -3.46 6.29
N PHE A 85 6.82 -2.23 5.79
CA PHE A 85 7.79 -1.90 4.74
C PHE A 85 8.47 -0.55 4.98
N THR A 86 9.64 -0.34 4.37
CA THR A 86 10.38 0.94 4.46
C THR A 86 9.99 1.85 3.29
N PRO A 87 10.04 3.18 3.43
CA PRO A 87 9.87 4.07 2.29
C PRO A 87 10.90 3.79 1.18
N ASP A 88 12.13 3.40 1.53
CA ASP A 88 13.19 3.07 0.57
C ASP A 88 12.90 1.79 -0.24
N LEU A 89 12.06 0.89 0.28
CA LEU A 89 11.62 -0.30 -0.45
C LEU A 89 10.83 0.06 -1.73
N THR A 90 10.27 1.28 -1.81
CA THR A 90 9.73 1.79 -3.08
C THR A 90 10.82 2.02 -4.14
N ALA A 91 12.04 2.38 -3.74
CA ALA A 91 13.20 2.42 -4.63
C ALA A 91 13.71 1.01 -5.00
N ASP A 92 13.64 0.05 -4.07
CA ASP A 92 14.00 -1.35 -4.36
C ASP A 92 13.05 -2.01 -5.37
N ILE A 93 11.75 -1.73 -5.27
CA ILE A 93 10.75 -2.17 -6.25
C ILE A 93 11.10 -1.62 -7.64
N ALA A 94 11.38 -0.32 -7.72
CA ALA A 94 11.84 0.30 -8.96
C ALA A 94 13.10 -0.38 -9.51
N LEU A 95 14.08 -0.69 -8.65
CA LEU A 95 15.30 -1.38 -9.04
C LEU A 95 15.04 -2.81 -9.55
N ALA A 96 14.09 -3.53 -8.94
CA ALA A 96 13.72 -4.87 -9.33
C ALA A 96 13.09 -4.93 -10.73
N TYR A 97 12.17 -4.02 -11.03
CA TYR A 97 11.58 -3.88 -12.38
C TYR A 97 12.65 -3.58 -13.44
N ARG A 98 13.67 -2.76 -13.13
CA ARG A 98 14.80 -2.50 -14.04
C ARG A 98 15.56 -3.78 -14.41
N SER A 99 15.64 -4.75 -13.49
CA SER A 99 16.43 -5.96 -13.71
C SER A 99 15.74 -7.01 -14.60
N GLY A 100 14.49 -6.76 -15.03
CA GLY A 100 13.70 -7.68 -15.86
C GLY A 100 13.43 -9.03 -15.19
N LYS A 101 13.74 -9.16 -13.89
CA LYS A 101 13.50 -10.36 -13.11
C LYS A 101 12.03 -10.38 -12.69
N PRO A 102 11.41 -11.56 -12.61
CA PRO A 102 10.12 -11.68 -11.93
C PRO A 102 10.28 -11.04 -10.55
N LEU A 103 9.33 -10.17 -10.16
CA LEU A 103 9.26 -9.69 -8.79
C LEU A 103 9.30 -10.93 -7.91
N ASN A 104 10.40 -11.10 -7.18
CA ASN A 104 10.55 -12.27 -6.32
C ASN A 104 9.41 -12.25 -5.28
N VAL A 105 9.19 -13.39 -4.62
CA VAL A 105 8.09 -13.53 -3.63
C VAL A 105 8.12 -12.43 -2.55
N LEU A 106 9.31 -11.95 -2.19
CA LEU A 106 9.48 -10.86 -1.22
C LEU A 106 8.97 -9.52 -1.77
N LEU A 107 9.30 -9.17 -3.02
CA LEU A 107 8.84 -7.95 -3.67
C LEU A 107 7.33 -7.97 -3.95
N ALA A 108 6.78 -9.12 -4.33
CA ALA A 108 5.33 -9.29 -4.51
C ALA A 108 4.55 -9.08 -3.19
N LYS A 109 5.11 -9.56 -2.08
CA LYS A 109 4.56 -9.29 -0.75
C LYS A 109 4.60 -7.79 -0.44
N VAL A 110 5.72 -7.12 -0.69
CA VAL A 110 5.86 -5.67 -0.43
C VAL A 110 4.91 -4.85 -1.32
N GLU A 111 4.73 -5.21 -2.58
CA GLU A 111 3.76 -4.56 -3.48
C GLU A 111 2.32 -4.68 -2.96
N THR A 112 1.99 -5.82 -2.33
CA THR A 112 0.69 -6.02 -1.66
C THR A 112 0.54 -5.08 -0.46
N GLU A 113 1.56 -4.99 0.41
CA GLU A 113 1.54 -4.07 1.58
C GLU A 113 1.44 -2.60 1.16
N ILE A 114 2.18 -2.20 0.11
CA ILE A 114 2.11 -0.84 -0.46
C ILE A 114 0.72 -0.57 -1.04
N SER A 115 0.12 -1.54 -1.73
CA SER A 115 -1.22 -1.38 -2.30
C SER A 115 -2.26 -1.20 -1.19
N ALA A 116 -2.21 -2.03 -0.14
CA ALA A 116 -3.08 -1.89 1.02
C ALA A 116 -2.87 -0.55 1.76
N PHE A 117 -1.62 -0.09 1.85
CA PHE A 117 -1.30 1.23 2.39
C PHE A 117 -1.87 2.37 1.54
N LEU A 118 -1.74 2.31 0.21
CA LEU A 118 -2.32 3.30 -0.70
C LEU A 118 -3.85 3.33 -0.60
N ASP A 119 -4.52 2.18 -0.48
CA ASP A 119 -5.97 2.13 -0.29
C ASP A 119 -6.43 2.78 1.03
N LYS A 120 -5.54 2.87 2.03
CA LYS A 120 -5.77 3.54 3.31
C LYS A 120 -5.43 5.04 3.28
N CYS A 121 -4.40 5.44 2.53
CA CYS A 121 -3.74 6.75 2.67
C CYS A 121 -3.64 7.62 1.41
N ALA A 122 -4.02 7.12 0.22
CA ALA A 122 -3.90 7.82 -1.05
C ALA A 122 -5.22 8.46 -1.53
#